data_AF-A0A2X2J1B0-F1
#
_entry.id   AF-A0A2X2J1B0-F1
#
_cell.length_a   1.000
_cell.length_b   1.000
_cell.length_c   1.000
_cell.angle_alpha   90.00
_cell.angle_beta   90.00
_cell.angle_gamma   90.00
#
_symmetry.space_group_name_H-M   'P 1'
#
loop_
_entity.id
_entity.type
_entity.pdbx_description
1 polymer ?
#
loop_
_entity_poly.entity_id
_entity_poly.type
_entity_poly.pdbx_seq_one_letter_code
_entity_poly.pdbx_strand_id
1 'polypeptide(L)'
;MGRSLRKVNPNVRVHPLEPAESPTLTTGHKVGSHRIQGISDEFIPAIVDLDELDTVVCANDGDSIIMAQKLSRQLGLAVGISSGANVIGAIKLQQELGDEAVVVTLLCDDNKKYLSTDLVKEEPVKEGYLSTDVDFSGFQPICRLANPVFGA
;
A
#
# COMPACT_ATOMS: atom_id res chain seq x y z
N MET A 1 5.94 8.26 -10.43
CA MET A 1 4.76 8.96 -9.88
C MET A 1 5.15 10.17 -9.04
N GLY A 2 5.88 10.01 -7.93
CA GLY A 2 6.25 11.10 -7.01
C GLY A 2 6.84 12.35 -7.69
N ARG A 3 7.89 12.17 -8.52
CA ARG A 3 8.48 13.27 -9.30
C ARG A 3 7.46 14.04 -10.15
N SER A 4 6.49 13.35 -10.76
CA SER A 4 5.45 13.99 -11.58
C SER A 4 4.47 14.80 -10.71
N LEU A 5 4.08 14.28 -9.54
CA LEU A 5 3.21 15.01 -8.60
C LEU A 5 3.91 16.25 -8.04
N ARG A 6 5.20 16.14 -7.69
CA ARG A 6 6.00 17.27 -7.18
C ARG A 6 6.20 18.40 -8.20
N LYS A 7 6.15 18.11 -9.50
CA LYS A 7 6.12 19.16 -10.56
C LYS A 7 4.86 20.03 -10.50
N VAL A 8 3.76 19.50 -9.97
CA VAL A 8 2.46 20.19 -9.86
C VAL A 8 2.31 20.85 -8.50
N ASN A 9 2.67 20.13 -7.45
CA ASN A 9 2.69 20.64 -6.09
C ASN A 9 3.98 20.19 -5.38
N PRO A 10 4.97 21.07 -5.16
CA PRO A 10 6.25 20.71 -4.56
C PRO A 10 6.14 20.23 -3.11
N ASN A 11 5.03 20.49 -2.42
CA ASN A 11 4.80 20.06 -1.04
C ASN A 11 4.31 18.59 -0.93
N VAL A 12 4.14 17.89 -2.05
CA VAL A 12 3.73 16.48 -2.05
C VAL A 12 4.83 15.61 -1.43
N ARG A 13 4.46 14.92 -0.36
CA ARG A 13 5.27 13.87 0.28
C ARG A 13 5.03 12.53 -0.42
N VAL A 14 6.09 11.75 -0.58
CA VAL A 14 6.12 10.47 -1.30
C VAL A 14 6.79 9.45 -0.40
N HIS A 15 5.96 8.64 0.25
CA HIS A 15 6.40 7.63 1.20
C HIS A 15 6.51 6.27 0.51
N PRO A 16 7.70 5.63 0.47
CA PRO A 16 7.83 4.25 0.03
C PRO A 16 7.28 3.31 1.11
N LEU A 17 6.84 2.13 0.70
CA LEU A 17 6.28 1.11 1.60
C LEU A 17 7.09 -0.18 1.54
N GLU A 18 7.32 -0.79 2.70
CA GLU A 18 7.98 -2.09 2.83
C GLU A 18 7.22 -3.06 3.76
N PRO A 19 7.44 -4.38 3.61
CA PRO A 19 6.98 -5.38 4.56
C PRO A 19 7.70 -5.24 5.91
N ALA A 20 6.94 -5.22 7.01
CA ALA A 20 7.52 -5.21 8.35
C ALA A 20 8.31 -6.49 8.66
N GLU A 21 7.94 -7.62 8.07
CA GLU A 21 8.62 -8.91 8.23
C GLU A 21 9.95 -9.00 7.46
N SER A 22 10.19 -8.11 6.49
CA SER A 22 11.48 -8.00 5.79
C SER A 22 11.71 -6.55 5.33
N PRO A 23 12.14 -5.66 6.25
CA PRO A 23 12.23 -4.22 6.02
C PRO A 23 13.48 -3.83 5.20
N THR A 24 13.50 -4.21 3.93
CA THR A 24 14.68 -4.09 3.04
C THR A 24 15.09 -2.64 2.74
N LEU A 25 14.14 -1.69 2.66
CA LEU A 25 14.44 -0.28 2.38
C LEU A 25 15.10 0.40 3.59
N THR A 26 14.62 0.12 4.80
CA THR A 26 15.18 0.73 6.02
C THR A 26 16.48 0.06 6.47
N THR A 27 16.64 -1.24 6.23
CA THR A 27 17.85 -1.99 6.64
C THR A 27 18.91 -2.11 5.55
N GLY A 28 18.57 -1.82 4.30
CA GLY A 28 19.47 -1.89 3.14
C GLY A 28 19.68 -3.28 2.56
N HIS A 29 19.12 -4.33 3.16
CA HIS A 29 19.28 -5.72 2.74
C HIS A 29 18.08 -6.57 3.19
N LYS A 30 17.91 -7.76 2.61
CA LYS A 30 16.87 -8.68 3.06
C LYS A 30 17.13 -9.20 4.47
N VAL A 31 16.12 -9.10 5.33
CA VAL A 31 16.17 -9.57 6.73
C VAL A 31 15.27 -10.78 6.97
N GLY A 32 14.20 -10.96 6.19
CA GLY A 32 13.22 -12.02 6.43
C GLY A 32 12.47 -12.47 5.19
N SER A 33 11.35 -13.15 5.41
CA SER A 33 10.40 -13.56 4.38
C SER A 33 9.05 -12.94 4.67
N HIS A 34 8.34 -12.51 3.64
CA HIS A 34 7.00 -11.93 3.74
C HIS A 34 6.09 -12.48 2.66
N ARG A 35 4.78 -12.30 2.82
CA ARG A 35 3.77 -12.78 1.88
C ARG A 35 3.20 -11.70 0.95
N ILE A 36 3.65 -10.45 1.09
CA ILE A 36 3.26 -9.35 0.19
C ILE A 36 4.00 -9.50 -1.14
N GLN A 37 3.38 -10.10 -2.17
CA GLN A 37 4.08 -10.29 -3.46
C GLN A 37 4.21 -8.98 -4.25
N GLY A 38 5.34 -8.86 -4.97
CA GLY A 38 5.61 -7.78 -5.91
C GLY A 38 6.34 -6.57 -5.31
N ILE A 39 6.74 -6.64 -4.04
CA ILE A 39 7.56 -5.61 -3.38
C ILE A 39 8.65 -6.26 -2.54
N SER A 40 9.78 -5.58 -2.35
CA SER A 40 10.87 -5.95 -1.42
C SER A 40 11.52 -7.33 -1.67
N ASP A 41 11.62 -7.75 -2.92
CA ASP A 41 12.19 -9.03 -3.37
C ASP A 41 13.75 -9.03 -3.32
N GLU A 42 14.36 -8.94 -2.12
CA GLU A 42 15.79 -9.14 -1.80
C GLU A 42 16.69 -7.89 -1.63
N PHE A 43 16.56 -6.84 -2.44
CA PHE A 43 17.46 -5.67 -2.40
C PHE A 43 16.76 -4.37 -2.80
N ILE A 44 17.40 -3.21 -2.53
CA ILE A 44 16.92 -1.89 -2.98
C ILE A 44 17.29 -1.70 -4.45
N PRO A 45 16.32 -1.60 -5.39
CA PRO A 45 16.63 -1.43 -6.80
C PRO A 45 17.29 -0.09 -7.09
N ALA A 46 18.27 -0.04 -8.00
CA ALA A 46 19.01 1.19 -8.36
C ALA A 46 18.12 2.32 -8.93
N ILE A 47 16.90 2.00 -9.36
CA ILE A 47 15.92 2.99 -9.82
C ILE A 47 15.23 3.73 -8.66
N VAL A 48 15.32 3.21 -7.43
CA VAL A 48 14.77 3.82 -6.22
C VAL A 48 15.84 4.72 -5.62
N ASP A 49 15.56 6.02 -5.59
CA ASP A 49 16.39 7.01 -4.92
C ASP A 49 15.73 7.36 -3.58
N LEU A 50 16.22 6.74 -2.50
CA LEU A 50 15.64 6.92 -1.16
C LEU A 50 15.87 8.34 -0.62
N ASP A 51 16.90 9.05 -1.08
CA ASP A 51 17.21 10.41 -0.63
C ASP A 51 16.19 11.43 -1.17
N GLU A 52 15.50 11.10 -2.27
CA GLU A 52 14.41 11.91 -2.82
C GLU A 52 13.05 11.61 -2.18
N LEU A 53 12.95 10.60 -1.31
CA LEU A 53 11.69 10.12 -0.75
C LEU A 53 11.49 10.54 0.70
N ASP A 54 10.23 10.54 1.14
CA ASP A 54 9.87 10.76 2.53
C ASP A 54 9.99 9.44 3.32
N THR A 55 9.64 9.47 4.60
CA THR A 55 9.82 8.33 5.51
C THR A 55 9.20 7.03 4.99
N VAL A 56 9.93 5.92 5.17
CA VAL A 56 9.45 4.58 4.81
C VAL A 56 8.30 4.17 5.74
N VAL A 57 7.25 3.61 5.15
CA VAL A 57 6.09 3.06 5.87
C VAL A 57 6.17 1.54 5.90
N CYS A 58 5.97 0.94 7.07
CA CYS A 58 5.97 -0.52 7.21
C CYS A 58 4.54 -1.07 7.31
N ALA A 59 4.27 -2.15 6.57
CA ALA A 59 3.02 -2.90 6.66
C ALA A 59 3.31 -4.37 6.98
N ASN A 60 2.58 -4.94 7.94
CA ASN A 60 2.65 -6.36 8.23
C ASN A 60 1.96 -7.16 7.11
N ASP A 61 2.53 -8.30 6.73
CA ASP A 61 1.99 -9.11 5.65
C ASP A 61 0.59 -9.68 5.97
N GLY A 62 0.36 -10.16 7.20
CA GLY A 62 -0.93 -10.69 7.63
C GLY A 62 -2.00 -9.62 7.73
N ASP A 63 -1.64 -8.43 8.23
CA ASP A 63 -2.53 -7.27 8.26
C ASP A 63 -2.92 -6.88 6.82
N SER A 64 -1.95 -6.90 5.90
CA SER A 64 -2.15 -6.60 4.48
C SER A 64 -3.07 -7.60 3.79
N ILE A 65 -2.95 -8.89 4.13
CA ILE A 65 -3.87 -9.95 3.67
C ILE A 65 -5.28 -9.66 4.15
N ILE A 66 -5.48 -9.40 5.45
CA ILE A 66 -6.80 -9.11 6.03
C ILE A 66 -7.40 -7.86 5.38
N MET A 67 -6.61 -6.79 5.20
CA MET A 67 -7.07 -5.57 4.52
C MET A 67 -7.51 -5.84 3.08
N ALA A 68 -6.75 -6.61 2.30
CA ALA A 68 -7.13 -7.00 0.94
C ALA A 68 -8.43 -7.83 0.92
N GLN A 69 -8.61 -8.74 1.88
CA GLN A 69 -9.86 -9.48 2.04
C GLN A 69 -11.03 -8.56 2.40
N LYS A 70 -10.85 -7.57 3.28
CA LYS A 70 -11.89 -6.59 3.64
C LYS A 70 -12.31 -5.74 2.45
N LEU A 71 -11.36 -5.23 1.65
CA LEU A 71 -11.63 -4.51 0.41
C LEU A 71 -12.54 -5.33 -0.53
N SER A 72 -12.25 -6.63 -0.68
CA SER A 72 -13.07 -7.51 -1.50
C SER A 72 -14.46 -7.78 -0.90
N ARG A 73 -14.54 -8.06 0.41
CA ARG A 73 -15.79 -8.46 1.07
C ARG A 73 -16.75 -7.29 1.32
N GLN A 74 -16.22 -6.13 1.69
CA GLN A 74 -17.02 -4.96 2.08
C GLN A 74 -17.30 -4.02 0.89
N LEU A 75 -16.33 -3.86 -0.02
CA LEU A 75 -16.43 -2.90 -1.13
C LEU A 75 -16.52 -3.55 -2.52
N GLY A 76 -16.39 -4.87 -2.62
CA GLY A 76 -16.35 -5.56 -3.91
C GLY A 76 -15.06 -5.34 -4.72
N LEU A 77 -14.01 -4.81 -4.08
CA LEU A 77 -12.72 -4.52 -4.70
C LEU A 77 -11.77 -5.72 -4.53
N ALA A 78 -11.81 -6.64 -5.49
CA ALA A 78 -11.03 -7.87 -5.49
C ALA A 78 -9.57 -7.62 -5.93
N VAL A 79 -8.68 -7.34 -4.97
CA VAL A 79 -7.29 -6.88 -5.20
C VAL A 79 -6.21 -7.82 -4.64
N GLY A 80 -4.96 -7.64 -5.07
CA GLY A 80 -3.80 -8.36 -4.53
C GLY A 80 -3.34 -7.88 -3.14
N ILE A 81 -2.44 -8.64 -2.50
CA ILE A 81 -1.98 -8.40 -1.12
C ILE A 81 -1.23 -7.06 -0.98
N SER A 82 -0.42 -6.67 -1.97
CA SER A 82 0.27 -5.37 -1.97
C SER A 82 -0.69 -4.18 -1.99
N SER A 83 -1.88 -4.34 -2.56
CA SER A 83 -2.94 -3.32 -2.50
C SER A 83 -3.49 -3.16 -1.09
N GLY A 84 -3.62 -4.26 -0.33
CA GLY A 84 -3.97 -4.21 1.09
C GLY A 84 -2.89 -3.50 1.92
N ALA A 85 -1.61 -3.80 1.66
CA ALA A 85 -0.48 -3.13 2.29
C ALA A 85 -0.49 -1.62 2.02
N ASN A 86 -0.73 -1.22 0.77
CA ASN A 86 -0.85 0.17 0.34
C ASN A 86 -1.97 0.92 1.05
N VAL A 87 -3.12 0.28 1.29
CA VAL A 87 -4.23 0.88 2.05
C VAL A 87 -3.88 1.03 3.53
N ILE A 88 -3.23 0.04 4.14
CA ILE A 88 -2.71 0.16 5.51
C ILE A 88 -1.75 1.34 5.62
N GLY A 89 -0.79 1.44 4.70
CA GLY A 89 0.17 2.53 4.68
C GLY A 89 -0.51 3.90 4.54
N ALA A 90 -1.53 3.99 3.68
CA ALA A 90 -2.29 5.22 3.50
C ALA A 90 -3.03 5.65 4.78
N ILE A 91 -3.66 4.70 5.49
CA ILE A 91 -4.36 4.98 6.75
C ILE A 91 -3.36 5.41 7.83
N LYS A 92 -2.23 4.71 7.98
CA LYS A 92 -1.17 5.07 8.94
C LYS A 92 -0.66 6.50 8.71
N LEU A 93 -0.40 6.86 7.45
CA LEU A 93 0.04 8.21 7.09
C LEU A 93 -1.05 9.26 7.37
N GLN A 94 -2.31 8.96 7.08
CA GLN A 94 -3.41 9.89 7.38
C GLN A 94 -3.55 10.12 8.89
N GLN A 95 -3.43 9.07 9.72
CA GLN A 95 -3.43 9.18 11.17
C GLN A 95 -2.25 10.02 11.71
N GLU A 96 -1.07 9.90 11.10
CA GLU A 96 0.12 10.68 11.49
C GLU A 96 0.02 12.16 11.06
N LEU A 97 -0.48 12.42 9.85
CA LEU A 97 -0.55 13.75 9.25
C LEU A 97 -1.79 14.55 9.69
N GLY A 98 -2.81 13.88 10.23
CA GLY A 98 -4.06 14.45 10.72
C GLY A 98 -5.22 14.35 9.74
N ASP A 99 -6.44 14.57 10.23
CA ASP A 99 -7.70 14.28 9.53
C ASP A 99 -7.87 15.03 8.20
N GLU A 100 -7.25 16.20 8.05
CA GLU A 100 -7.29 17.02 6.83
C GLU A 100 -6.30 16.56 5.74
N ALA A 101 -5.45 15.58 6.05
CA ALA A 101 -4.46 15.07 5.12
C ALA A 101 -5.10 14.24 4.00
N VAL A 102 -4.84 14.62 2.74
CA VAL A 102 -5.26 13.85 1.57
C VAL A 102 -4.15 12.87 1.19
N VAL A 103 -4.39 11.59 1.44
CA VAL A 103 -3.45 10.50 1.10
C VAL A 103 -3.97 9.72 -0.10
N VAL A 104 -3.09 9.48 -1.07
CA VAL A 104 -3.40 8.73 -2.30
C VAL A 104 -2.46 7.52 -2.38
N THR A 105 -3.03 6.36 -2.71
CA THR A 105 -2.27 5.13 -2.94
C THR A 105 -2.80 4.38 -4.16
N LEU A 106 -2.15 3.27 -4.52
CA LEU A 106 -2.50 2.45 -5.68
C LEU A 106 -2.99 1.07 -5.24
N LEU A 107 -4.01 0.56 -5.93
CA LEU A 107 -4.37 -0.85 -5.90
C LEU A 107 -3.77 -1.49 -7.16
N CYS A 108 -2.65 -2.18 -7.00
CA CYS A 108 -1.73 -2.50 -8.09
C CYS A 108 -2.28 -3.53 -9.09
N ASP A 109 -3.08 -4.48 -8.61
CA ASP A 109 -3.65 -5.55 -9.43
C ASP A 109 -4.89 -6.20 -8.80
N ASP A 110 -5.51 -7.12 -9.55
CA ASP A 110 -6.63 -7.93 -9.06
C ASP A 110 -6.18 -9.20 -8.31
N ASN A 111 -7.12 -9.81 -7.59
CA ASN A 111 -6.86 -10.99 -6.76
C ASN A 111 -6.65 -12.31 -7.54
N LYS A 112 -6.84 -12.34 -8.87
CA LYS A 112 -6.95 -13.61 -9.63
C LYS A 112 -5.67 -14.44 -9.60
N LYS A 113 -4.51 -13.78 -9.50
CA LYS A 113 -3.19 -14.42 -9.43
C LYS A 113 -2.86 -15.01 -8.06
N TYR A 114 -3.69 -14.72 -7.05
CA TYR A 114 -3.42 -15.02 -5.64
C TYR A 114 -4.34 -16.11 -5.07
N LEU A 115 -5.13 -16.78 -5.92
CA LEU A 115 -6.09 -17.82 -5.51
C LEU A 115 -5.44 -19.07 -4.90
N SER A 116 -4.13 -19.24 -5.04
CA SER A 116 -3.33 -20.31 -4.42
C SER A 116 -2.54 -19.86 -3.18
N THR A 117 -2.73 -18.62 -2.74
CA THR A 117 -1.96 -17.99 -1.65
C THR A 117 -2.79 -17.91 -0.36
N ASP A 118 -2.21 -17.34 0.70
CA ASP A 118 -2.92 -17.08 1.95
C ASP A 118 -4.06 -16.05 1.80
N LEU A 119 -4.12 -15.30 0.68
CA LEU A 119 -5.20 -14.35 0.43
C LEU A 119 -6.60 -14.98 0.53
N VAL A 120 -6.76 -16.25 0.14
CA VAL A 120 -8.05 -16.96 0.17
C VAL A 120 -8.25 -17.80 1.43
N LYS A 121 -7.27 -17.84 2.33
CA LYS A 121 -7.33 -18.58 3.58
C LYS A 121 -7.82 -17.67 4.71
N GLU A 122 -8.22 -18.28 5.82
CA GLU A 122 -8.44 -17.54 7.05
C GLU A 122 -7.08 -17.09 7.61
N GLU A 123 -6.85 -15.79 7.67
CA GLU A 123 -5.61 -15.21 8.18
C GLU A 123 -5.79 -14.87 9.67
N PRO A 124 -4.92 -15.36 10.57
CA PRO A 124 -5.03 -15.07 11.98
C PRO A 124 -4.75 -13.59 12.27
N VAL A 125 -5.63 -12.98 13.05
CA VAL A 125 -5.45 -11.63 13.59
C VAL A 125 -4.36 -11.64 14.66
N LYS A 126 -3.47 -10.64 14.63
CA LYS A 126 -2.48 -10.39 15.68
C LYS A 126 -2.72 -9.04 16.33
N GLU A 127 -2.22 -8.88 17.55
CA GLU A 127 -2.23 -7.60 18.26
C GLU A 127 -1.52 -6.52 17.43
N GLY A 128 -2.12 -5.33 17.36
CA GLY A 128 -1.57 -4.18 16.62
C GLY A 128 -1.84 -4.18 15.11
N TYR A 129 -2.57 -5.17 14.58
CA TYR A 129 -3.05 -5.12 13.20
C TYR A 129 -4.09 -4.01 13.03
N LEU A 130 -3.87 -3.12 12.07
CA LEU A 130 -4.74 -1.98 11.83
C LEU A 130 -6.08 -2.43 11.23
N SER A 131 -6.08 -3.51 10.45
CA SER A 131 -7.28 -4.00 9.74
C SER A 131 -8.41 -4.47 10.67
N THR A 132 -8.14 -4.73 11.94
CA THR A 132 -9.16 -5.08 12.94
C THR A 132 -10.03 -3.90 13.32
N ASP A 133 -9.47 -2.70 13.31
CA ASP A 133 -10.09 -1.47 13.82
C ASP A 133 -10.61 -0.57 12.70
N VAL A 134 -10.47 -1.02 11.44
CA VAL A 134 -10.89 -0.29 10.25
C VAL A 134 -12.11 -0.98 9.63
N ASP A 135 -13.21 -0.27 9.46
CA ASP A 135 -14.33 -0.71 8.62
C ASP A 135 -14.62 0.30 7.52
N PHE A 136 -14.96 -0.19 6.34
CA PHE A 136 -15.31 0.66 5.21
C PHE A 136 -16.80 0.98 5.21
N SER A 137 -17.14 2.27 5.18
CA SER A 137 -18.53 2.74 5.03
C SER A 137 -18.98 2.81 3.57
N GLY A 138 -18.05 2.83 2.62
CA GLY A 138 -18.30 2.89 1.18
C GLY A 138 -17.11 3.48 0.43
N PHE A 139 -17.30 3.74 -0.87
CA PHE A 139 -16.36 4.52 -1.68
C PHE A 139 -17.09 5.35 -2.72
N GLN A 140 -16.49 6.46 -3.13
CA GLN A 140 -16.98 7.29 -4.22
C GLN A 140 -16.15 7.02 -5.49
N PRO A 141 -16.74 6.45 -6.55
CA PRO A 141 -16.03 6.31 -7.81
C PRO A 141 -15.86 7.67 -8.49
N ILE A 142 -14.65 7.98 -8.93
CA ILE A 142 -14.38 9.11 -9.82
C ILE A 142 -14.25 8.53 -11.23
N CYS A 143 -15.10 9.02 -12.15
CA CYS A 143 -15.05 8.60 -13.53
C CYS A 143 -13.68 8.90 -14.14
N ARG A 144 -13.23 8.03 -15.05
CA ARG A 144 -12.04 8.29 -15.85
C ARG A 144 -12.19 9.65 -16.51
N LEU A 145 -11.17 10.48 -16.37
CA LEU A 145 -11.14 11.79 -16.99
C LEU A 145 -11.28 11.65 -18.51
N ALA A 146 -12.19 12.41 -19.11
CA ALA A 146 -12.40 12.42 -20.55
C ALA A 146 -11.16 12.91 -21.32
N ASN A 147 -10.38 13.79 -20.70
CA ASN A 147 -9.11 14.31 -21.21
C ASN A 147 -8.00 14.15 -20.15
N PRO A 148 -6.76 13.81 -20.52
CA PRO A 148 -5.63 13.77 -19.59
C PRO A 148 -5.39 15.14 -18.92
N VAL A 149 -5.08 15.15 -17.62
CA VAL A 149 -4.73 16.40 -16.89
C VAL A 149 -3.34 16.91 -17.30
N PHE A 150 -2.45 16.00 -17.67
CA PHE A 150 -1.10 16.29 -18.12
C PHE A 150 -0.99 15.85 -19.59
N GLY A 151 -0.46 16.73 -20.43
CA GLY A 151 -0.46 16.60 -21.90
C GLY A 151 -0.03 15.22 -22.41
N ALA A 152 -0.61 14.86 -23.57
CA ALA A 152 -0.41 13.59 -24.28
C ALA A 152 1.06 13.30 -24.62
#